data_AF-A0AB35ANY8-F1
#
_entry.id   AF-A0AB35ANY8-F1
#
_cell.length_a   1.000
_cell.length_b   1.000
_cell.length_c   1.000
_cell.angle_alpha   90.00
_cell.angle_beta   90.00
_cell.angle_gamma   90.00
#
_symmetry.space_group_name_H-M   'P 1'
#
loop_
_entity.id
_entity.type
_entity.pdbx_description
1 polymer ?
#
loop_
_entity_poly.entity_id
_entity_poly.type
_entity_poly.pdbx_seq_one_letter_code
_entity_poly.pdbx_strand_id
1 'polypeptide(L)' 'MSQTDTRIFPPYAPVKDVAAWFGLSRSTQYRMLELGEIEALKIGRTTLIVTASVERYLAKVPRLGKQSA' A
#
# COMPACT_ATOMS: atom_id res chain seq x y z
N MET A 1 -3.11 19.29 -19.52
CA MET A 1 -4.00 19.23 -18.33
C MET A 1 -3.91 17.82 -17.78
N SER A 2 -3.06 17.60 -16.77
CA SER A 2 -2.93 16.27 -16.14
C SER A 2 -4.13 16.06 -15.23
N GLN A 3 -4.95 15.06 -15.55
CA GLN A 3 -6.13 14.69 -14.79
C GLN A 3 -5.68 14.02 -13.49
N THR A 4 -5.78 14.72 -12.36
CA THR A 4 -5.57 14.13 -11.04
C THR A 4 -6.79 13.28 -10.70
N ASP A 5 -6.77 12.00 -11.08
CA ASP A 5 -7.74 11.01 -10.62
C ASP A 5 -7.60 10.91 -9.08
N THR A 6 -8.44 11.67 -8.37
CA THR A 6 -8.40 11.74 -6.92
C THR A 6 -9.16 10.54 -6.37
N ARG A 7 -8.49 9.38 -6.37
CA ARG A 7 -9.02 8.19 -5.72
C ARG A 7 -8.88 8.35 -4.22
N ILE A 8 -10.00 8.54 -3.54
CA ILE A 8 -10.04 8.60 -2.08
C ILE A 8 -10.19 7.18 -1.55
N PHE A 9 -9.13 6.66 -0.94
CA PHE A 9 -9.19 5.37 -0.25
C PHE A 9 -9.53 5.57 1.24
N PRO A 10 -10.28 4.64 1.87
CA PRO A 10 -10.43 4.60 3.31
C PRO A 10 -9.07 4.60 4.04
N PRO A 11 -8.97 5.23 5.22
CA PRO A 11 -7.70 5.33 5.96
C PRO A 11 -7.16 3.97 6.41
N TYR A 12 -8.05 2.99 6.56
CA TYR A 12 -7.72 1.62 6.91
C TYR A 12 -8.47 0.65 6.01
N ALA A 13 -7.80 -0.44 5.61
CA ALA A 13 -8.43 -1.46 4.78
C ALA A 13 -7.89 -2.86 5.11
N PRO A 14 -8.75 -3.91 5.04
CA PRO A 14 -8.28 -5.29 5.10
C PRO A 14 -7.26 -5.59 4.00
N VAL A 15 -6.34 -6.53 4.29
CA VAL A 15 -5.32 -7.02 3.33
C VAL A 15 -5.92 -7.38 1.95
N LYS A 16 -7.12 -7.95 1.92
CA LYS A 16 -7.81 -8.31 0.67
C LYS A 16 -8.19 -7.09 -0.19
N ASP A 17 -8.52 -5.97 0.44
CA ASP A 17 -9.01 -4.77 -0.25
C ASP A 17 -7.82 -3.93 -0.71
N VAL A 18 -6.76 -3.85 0.10
CA VAL A 18 -5.47 -3.27 -0.33
C VAL A 18 -4.91 -3.99 -1.55
N ALA A 19 -5.07 -5.31 -1.63
CA ALA A 19 -4.65 -6.08 -2.80
C ALA A 19 -5.36 -5.61 -4.08
N ALA A 20 -6.67 -5.40 -3.99
CA ALA A 20 -7.49 -4.97 -5.12
C ALA A 20 -7.20 -3.50 -5.50
N TRP A 21 -7.00 -2.62 -4.53
CA TRP A 21 -6.84 -1.18 -4.78
C TRP A 21 -5.46 -0.80 -5.30
N PHE A 22 -4.41 -1.43 -4.76
CA PHE A 22 -3.01 -1.07 -5.08
C PHE A 22 -2.30 -2.09 -5.96
N GLY A 23 -2.98 -3.19 -6.34
CA GLY A 23 -2.38 -4.25 -7.16
C GLY A 23 -1.30 -5.05 -6.43
N LEU A 24 -1.30 -5.05 -5.10
CA LEU A 24 -0.31 -5.76 -4.28
C LEU A 24 -0.79 -7.16 -3.90
N SER A 25 -0.03 -8.20 -4.23
CA SER A 25 -0.37 -9.55 -3.79
C SER A 25 -0.37 -9.65 -2.25
N ARG A 26 -1.12 -10.60 -1.67
CA ARG A 26 -1.14 -10.79 -0.21
C ARG A 26 0.24 -11.15 0.35
N SER A 27 1.00 -11.99 -0.35
CA SER A 27 2.36 -12.36 0.05
C SER A 27 3.29 -11.15 0.03
N THR A 28 3.17 -10.28 -0.96
CA THR A 28 3.89 -8.99 -1.00
C THR A 28 3.53 -8.12 0.20
N GLN A 29 2.23 -7.97 0.50
CA GLN A 29 1.79 -7.17 1.64
C GLN A 29 2.32 -7.72 2.97
N TYR A 30 2.27 -9.04 3.20
CA TYR A 30 2.81 -9.63 4.43
C TYR A 30 4.33 -9.46 4.53
N ARG A 31 5.06 -9.61 3.42
CA ARG A 31 6.50 -9.32 3.39
C ARG A 31 6.78 -7.86 3.75
N MET A 32 6.03 -6.91 3.19
CA MET A 32 6.19 -5.48 3.49
C MET A 32 5.87 -5.17 4.96
N LEU A 33 4.89 -5.86 5.55
CA LEU A 33 4.59 -5.76 6.98
C LEU A 33 5.73 -6.33 7.84
N GLU A 34 6.27 -7.49 7.49
CA GLU A 34 7.42 -8.10 8.18
C GLU A 34 8.67 -7.22 8.13
N LEU A 35 8.87 -6.52 7.00
CA LEU A 35 9.99 -5.58 6.80
C LEU A 35 9.73 -4.19 7.42
N GLY A 36 8.53 -3.93 7.94
CA GLY A 36 8.14 -2.62 8.48
C GLY A 36 8.00 -1.52 7.41
N GLU A 37 7.85 -1.90 6.14
CA GLU A 37 7.71 -0.97 5.01
C GLU A 37 6.32 -0.34 4.96
N ILE A 38 5.31 -1.05 5.48
CA ILE A 38 3.94 -0.57 5.66
C ILE A 38 3.42 -0.94 7.05
N GLU A 39 2.37 -0.27 7.48
CA GLU A 39 1.82 -0.39 8.83
C GLU A 39 0.47 -1.10 8.83
N ALA A 40 0.19 -1.86 9.89
CA ALA A 40 -1.12 -2.47 10.10
C ALA A 40 -1.51 -2.53 11.58
N LEU A 41 -2.82 -2.58 11.81
CA LEU A 41 -3.47 -2.75 13.09
C LEU A 41 -4.09 -4.15 13.16
N LYS A 42 -3.80 -4.90 14.23
CA LYS A 42 -4.47 -6.16 14.52
C LYS A 42 -5.71 -5.89 15.38
N ILE A 43 -6.89 -6.13 14.83
CA ILE A 43 -8.17 -5.94 15.53
C ILE A 43 -8.94 -7.26 15.53
N GLY A 44 -8.86 -7.97 16.66
CA GLY A 44 -9.41 -9.32 16.80
C GLY A 44 -8.85 -10.27 15.74
N ARG A 45 -9.73 -10.84 14.92
CA ARG A 45 -9.34 -11.77 13.85
C ARG A 45 -8.82 -11.06 12.60
N THR A 46 -9.09 -9.77 12.44
CA THR A 46 -8.82 -9.00 11.22
C THR A 46 -7.53 -8.20 11.35
N THR A 47 -6.78 -8.11 10.25
CA THR A 47 -5.63 -7.20 10.12
C THR A 47 -6.04 -6.08 9.16
N LEU A 48 -5.95 -4.83 9.62
CA LEU A 48 -6.23 -3.64 8.83
C LEU A 48 -4.94 -2.91 8.52
N ILE A 49 -4.65 -2.71 7.24
CA ILE A 49 -3.49 -1.95 6.78
C ILE A 49 -3.83 -0.46 6.84
N VAL A 50 -2.86 0.35 7.28
CA VAL A 50 -2.92 1.80 7.23
C VAL A 50 -2.65 2.25 5.80
N THR A 51 -3.68 2.64 5.06
CA THR A 51 -3.59 2.91 3.62
C THR A 51 -2.54 3.97 3.28
N ALA A 52 -2.43 5.02 4.11
CA ALA A 52 -1.43 6.06 3.93
C ALA A 52 0.02 5.53 3.99
N SER A 53 0.29 4.46 4.75
CA SER A 53 1.63 3.85 4.78
C SER A 53 1.99 3.19 3.44
N VAL A 54 1.00 2.57 2.78
CA VAL A 54 1.15 1.98 1.43
C VAL A 54 1.43 3.07 0.41
N GLU A 55 0.67 4.16 0.43
CA GLU A 55 0.90 5.31 -0.45
C GLU A 55 2.29 5.91 -0.25
N ARG A 56 2.73 6.07 1.01
CA ARG A 56 4.10 6.52 1.34
C ARG A 56 5.17 5.58 0.80
N TYR A 57 4.96 4.27 0.88
CA TYR A 57 5.88 3.29 0.31
C TYR A 57 5.95 3.43 -1.22
N LEU A 58 4.81 3.44 -1.89
CA LEU A 58 4.72 3.57 -3.36
C LEU A 58 5.29 4.88 -3.88
N ALA A 59 5.24 5.96 -3.10
CA ALA A 59 5.87 7.23 -3.45
C ALA A 59 7.41 7.17 -3.44
N LYS A 60 8.01 6.23 -2.69
CA LYS A 60 9.46 6.09 -2.52
C LYS A 60 10.09 5.05 -3.44
N VAL A 61 9.34 4.06 -3.90
CA VAL A 61 9.90 2.98 -4.73
C VAL A 61 10.41 3.53 -6.08
N PRO A 62 11.51 2.97 -6.61
CA PRO A 62 12.01 3.36 -7.92
C PRO A 62 10.95 3.21 -9.01
N ARG A 63 10.83 4.22 -9.88
CA ARG A 63 9.95 4.15 -11.04
C ARG A 63 10.62 3.32 -12.12
N LEU A 64 9.94 2.30 -12.60
CA LEU A 64 10.42 1.52 -13.75
C LEU A 64 10.71 2.48 -14.92
N GLY A 65 11.92 2.39 -15.48
CA GLY A 65 12.36 3.22 -16.61
C GLY A 65 13.01 4.56 -16.24
N LYS A 66 13.06 4.96 -14.96
CA LYS A 66 14.00 5.99 -14.50
C LYS A 66 15.18 5.30 -13.84
N GLN A 67 16.24 5.06 -14.63
CA GLN A 67 17.55 4.77 -14.05
C GLN A 67 17.91 5.97 -13.16
N SER A 68 18.20 5.70 -11.89
CA SER A 68 18.88 6.65 -11.02
C SER A 68 20.22 7.00 -11.68
N ALA A 69 20.32 8.22 -12.21
CA ALA A 69 21.58 8.89 -12.43
C ALA A 69 22.05 9.51 -11.11
#